data_AF-A0A4R8HAC0-F1
#
_entry.id   AF-A0A4R8HAC0-F1
#
_cell.length_a   1.000
_cell.length_b   1.000
_cell.length_c   1.000
_cell.angle_alpha   90.00
_cell.angle_beta   90.00
_cell.angle_gamma   90.00
#
_symmetry.space_group_name_H-M   'P 1'
#
loop_
_entity.id
_entity.type
_entity.pdbx_description
1 polymer ?
#
loop_
_entity_poly.entity_id
_entity_poly.type
_entity_poly.pdbx_seq_one_letter_code
_entity_poly.pdbx_strand_id
1 'polypeptide(L)'
;MRRAVVVFVEDKRPLKLQFQSLYQSYKYINSKDTDLVVFATEDALRWIPQDCIKVEYDILRDPPEFLNYRFINSISCLVGEQADFLDEYDLILRTDADTFLTPAWNSFYPDLYTVGQGGYVNNDEVRENIRRVANHFELRHQGVHNLGSTHYGKAKLLRKVSRLAVSIAGYLLTHDFKNSEGAWPGWYAGVTTMYSCELAVNHLVDDFKIDGRKLDYGSASDDPITNHPHIHCWHTNNMFSKFQFEAGNYDDLSIENLDIDKVNNYCLYMALKSKDKNHSL
;
A
#
# COMPACT_ATOMS: atom_id res chain seq x y z
N MET A 1 -8.83 20.27 7.56
CA MET A 1 -8.80 18.92 6.96
C MET A 1 -7.62 18.19 7.56
N ARG A 2 -7.84 17.02 8.15
CA ARG A 2 -6.81 16.19 8.77
C ARG A 2 -6.70 14.90 7.97
N ARG A 3 -5.49 14.56 7.54
CA ARG A 3 -5.20 13.38 6.72
C ARG A 3 -4.25 12.44 7.46
N ALA A 4 -4.32 11.16 7.14
CA ALA A 4 -3.30 10.21 7.54
C ALA A 4 -2.78 9.39 6.35
N VAL A 5 -1.49 9.12 6.35
CA VAL A 5 -0.89 8.01 5.62
C VAL A 5 -0.79 6.85 6.58
N VAL A 6 -1.40 5.72 6.23
CA VAL A 6 -1.53 4.54 7.06
C VAL A 6 -0.78 3.39 6.41
N VAL A 7 0.17 2.81 7.16
CA VAL A 7 1.00 1.69 6.71
C VAL A 7 1.09 0.62 7.79
N PHE A 8 1.26 -0.63 7.37
CA PHE A 8 1.57 -1.75 8.26
C PHE A 8 3.00 -2.24 8.05
N VAL A 9 3.73 -2.52 9.12
CA VAL A 9 5.10 -3.07 9.06
C VAL A 9 5.37 -4.16 10.11
N GLU A 10 6.18 -5.13 9.74
CA GLU A 10 6.70 -6.18 10.64
C GLU A 10 8.21 -5.97 10.87
N ASP A 11 8.77 -6.62 11.89
CA ASP A 11 10.21 -6.57 12.14
C ASP A 11 10.99 -7.45 11.15
N LYS A 12 11.12 -6.95 9.93
CA LYS A 12 11.87 -7.57 8.84
C LYS A 12 12.78 -6.53 8.19
N ARG A 13 14.04 -6.89 7.96
CA ARG A 13 15.03 -5.98 7.34
C ARG A 13 14.51 -5.31 6.04
N PRO A 14 13.90 -6.04 5.08
CA PRO A 14 13.31 -5.41 3.89
C PRO A 14 12.25 -4.35 4.23
N LEU A 15 11.27 -4.68 5.07
CA LEU A 15 10.20 -3.75 5.46
C LEU A 15 10.75 -2.54 6.22
N LYS A 16 11.78 -2.73 7.05
CA LYS A 16 12.46 -1.63 7.74
C LYS A 16 13.10 -0.67 6.74
N LEU A 17 13.85 -1.16 5.75
CA LEU A 17 14.48 -0.33 4.72
C LEU A 17 13.45 0.41 3.85
N GLN A 18 12.38 -0.28 3.47
CA GLN A 18 11.27 0.29 2.70
C GLN A 18 10.57 1.40 3.51
N PHE A 19 10.16 1.11 4.74
CA PHE A 19 9.52 2.09 5.61
C PHE A 19 10.42 3.29 5.90
N GLN A 20 11.73 3.08 6.11
CA GLN A 20 12.67 4.19 6.30
C GLN A 20 12.72 5.12 5.08
N SER A 21 12.57 4.57 3.88
CA SER A 21 12.49 5.33 2.63
C SER A 21 11.17 6.12 2.54
N LEU A 22 10.04 5.47 2.86
CA LEU A 22 8.73 6.14 2.98
C LEU A 22 8.78 7.28 4.00
N TYR A 23 9.27 7.01 5.22
CA TYR A 23 9.41 7.99 6.29
C TYR A 23 10.31 9.16 5.85
N GLN A 24 11.44 8.88 5.20
CA GLN A 24 12.33 9.93 4.70
C GLN A 24 11.63 10.83 3.67
N SER A 25 10.82 10.27 2.78
CA SER A 25 10.00 11.04 1.84
C SER A 25 8.88 11.84 2.54
N TYR A 26 8.21 11.25 3.54
CA TYR A 26 7.21 11.92 4.37
C TYR A 26 7.79 13.14 5.10
N LYS A 27 8.98 13.00 5.69
CA LYS A 27 9.68 14.14 6.31
C LYS A 27 10.08 15.19 5.28
N TYR A 28 10.46 14.78 4.08
CA TYR A 28 10.88 15.69 3.02
C TYR A 28 9.72 16.56 2.51
N ILE A 29 8.53 15.99 2.30
CA ILE A 29 7.37 16.75 1.81
C ILE A 29 6.86 17.78 2.81
N ASN A 30 7.18 17.60 4.11
CA ASN A 30 6.86 18.52 5.19
C ASN A 30 5.37 18.95 5.18
N SER A 31 4.48 17.97 5.01
CA SER A 31 3.04 18.21 5.00
C SER A 31 2.58 18.73 6.36
N LYS A 32 1.68 19.72 6.36
CA LYS A 32 1.18 20.37 7.58
C LYS A 32 -0.07 19.73 8.16
N ASP A 33 -0.74 18.88 7.39
CA ASP A 33 -2.07 18.34 7.70
C ASP A 33 -2.12 16.81 7.64
N THR A 34 -0.97 16.16 7.49
CA THR A 34 -0.85 14.72 7.27
C THR A 34 -0.05 14.09 8.40
N ASP A 35 -0.69 13.18 9.14
CA ASP A 35 0.00 12.32 10.10
C ASP A 35 0.49 11.05 9.40
N LEU A 36 1.61 10.48 9.85
CA LEU A 36 2.05 9.13 9.47
C LEU A 36 1.68 8.16 10.59
N VAL A 37 0.68 7.31 10.31
CA VAL A 37 0.18 6.28 11.22
C VAL A 37 0.78 4.93 10.83
N VAL A 38 1.44 4.29 11.78
CA VAL A 38 2.18 3.05 11.56
C VAL A 38 1.62 1.98 12.48
N PHE A 39 0.90 1.04 11.88
CA PHE A 39 0.55 -0.21 12.55
C PHE A 39 1.75 -1.15 12.47
N ALA A 40 2.17 -1.72 13.59
CA ALA A 40 3.33 -2.60 13.58
C ALA A 40 3.30 -3.65 14.69
N THR A 41 4.03 -4.73 14.48
CA THR A 41 4.30 -5.72 15.54
C THR A 41 5.11 -5.09 16.67
N GLU A 42 5.01 -5.61 17.89
CA GLU A 42 5.74 -5.10 19.07
C GLU A 42 7.24 -4.86 18.81
N ASP A 43 7.92 -5.84 18.20
CA ASP A 43 9.34 -5.73 17.87
C ASP A 43 9.63 -4.60 16.86
N ALA A 44 8.72 -4.37 15.91
CA ALA A 44 8.88 -3.35 14.88
C ALA A 44 8.74 -1.94 15.45
N LEU A 45 7.83 -1.75 16.42
CA LEU A 45 7.60 -0.46 17.10
C LEU A 45 8.87 0.12 17.73
N ARG A 46 9.85 -0.73 18.08
CA ARG A 46 11.14 -0.33 18.67
C ARG A 46 11.98 0.53 17.73
N TRP A 47 11.85 0.36 16.42
CA TRP A 47 12.60 1.14 15.43
C TRP A 47 11.76 2.14 14.63
N ILE A 48 10.45 2.21 14.86
CA ILE A 48 9.61 3.28 14.29
C ILE A 48 9.98 4.63 14.93
N PRO A 49 10.16 5.71 14.15
CA PRO A 49 10.41 7.05 14.67
C PRO A 49 9.32 7.53 15.64
N GLN A 50 9.72 8.30 16.66
CA GLN A 50 8.81 8.73 17.74
C GLN A 50 7.77 9.77 17.31
N ASP A 51 8.02 10.47 16.21
CA ASP A 51 7.09 11.45 15.63
C ASP A 51 6.05 10.81 14.69
N CYS A 52 6.06 9.49 14.55
CA CYS A 52 4.96 8.73 13.94
C CYS A 52 3.88 8.40 14.98
N ILE A 53 2.63 8.27 14.55
CA ILE A 53 1.58 7.69 15.39
C ILE A 53 1.75 6.17 15.33
N LYS A 54 2.20 5.60 16.45
CA LYS A 54 2.50 4.17 16.59
C LYS A 54 1.28 3.42 17.11
N VAL A 55 0.91 2.34 16.42
CA VAL A 55 -0.18 1.46 16.85
C VAL A 55 0.32 0.02 16.84
N GLU A 56 0.24 -0.64 17.98
CA GLU A 56 0.56 -2.06 18.05
C GLU A 56 -0.50 -2.88 17.31
N TYR A 57 -0.04 -3.78 16.45
CA TYR A 57 -0.89 -4.68 15.69
C TYR A 57 -0.27 -6.07 15.60
N ASP A 58 -0.99 -7.03 16.14
CA ASP A 58 -0.66 -8.43 15.98
C ASP A 58 -0.99 -8.94 14.59
N ILE A 59 -0.13 -9.82 14.11
CA ILE A 59 -0.36 -10.56 12.88
C ILE A 59 -1.69 -11.29 12.96
N LEU A 60 -2.53 -11.07 11.97
CA LEU A 60 -3.80 -11.75 11.83
C LEU A 60 -3.58 -13.26 11.64
N ARG A 61 -4.22 -14.07 12.50
CA ARG A 61 -4.02 -15.52 12.57
C ARG A 61 -5.23 -16.36 12.20
N ASP A 62 -6.42 -15.76 12.14
CA ASP A 62 -7.67 -16.46 11.92
C ASP A 62 -8.40 -15.91 10.68
N PRO A 63 -8.68 -16.75 9.66
CA PRO A 63 -8.30 -18.16 9.55
C PRO A 63 -6.77 -18.39 9.45
N PRO A 64 -6.27 -19.61 9.76
CA PRO A 64 -4.84 -19.95 9.75
C PRO A 64 -4.10 -19.61 8.46
N GLU A 65 -4.79 -19.62 7.33
CA GLU A 65 -4.27 -19.25 6.02
C GLU A 65 -3.71 -17.82 5.96
N PHE A 66 -4.19 -16.90 6.82
CA PHE A 66 -3.64 -15.55 6.93
C PHE A 66 -2.19 -15.53 7.45
N LEU A 67 -1.75 -16.56 8.19
CA LEU A 67 -0.35 -16.69 8.59
C LEU A 67 0.57 -16.89 7.39
N ASN A 68 0.06 -17.51 6.32
CA ASN A 68 0.80 -17.74 5.08
C ASN A 68 0.62 -16.57 4.08
N TYR A 69 -0.44 -15.78 4.22
CA TYR A 69 -0.74 -14.62 3.37
C TYR A 69 -0.57 -13.29 4.10
N ARG A 70 0.69 -12.91 4.39
CA ARG A 70 1.02 -11.78 5.27
C ARG A 70 0.58 -10.40 4.76
N PHE A 71 0.35 -10.26 3.46
CA PHE A 71 -0.15 -9.01 2.86
C PHE A 71 -1.49 -8.56 3.43
N ILE A 72 -2.30 -9.48 3.98
CA ILE A 72 -3.59 -9.15 4.60
C ILE A 72 -3.47 -8.12 5.74
N ASN A 73 -2.33 -8.11 6.46
CA ASN A 73 -2.12 -7.23 7.60
C ASN A 73 -2.10 -5.73 7.21
N SER A 74 -1.79 -5.41 5.94
CA SER A 74 -1.90 -4.04 5.40
C SER A 74 -3.34 -3.51 5.33
N ILE A 75 -4.33 -4.41 5.42
CA ILE A 75 -5.77 -4.09 5.35
C ILE A 75 -6.44 -4.37 6.68
N SER A 76 -6.13 -5.51 7.31
CA SER A 76 -6.77 -5.92 8.56
C SER A 76 -6.39 -5.03 9.75
N CYS A 77 -5.24 -4.35 9.70
CA CYS A 77 -4.86 -3.39 10.73
C CYS A 77 -5.84 -2.21 10.85
N LEU A 78 -6.61 -1.92 9.81
CA LEU A 78 -7.61 -0.85 9.80
C LEU A 78 -8.97 -1.27 10.37
N VAL A 79 -9.17 -2.55 10.71
CA VAL A 79 -10.50 -3.09 11.01
C VAL A 79 -10.81 -3.15 12.51
N GLY A 80 -9.80 -3.37 13.35
CA GLY A 80 -9.95 -3.55 14.80
C GLY A 80 -10.17 -2.24 15.58
N GLU A 81 -10.51 -2.38 16.87
CA GLU A 81 -10.77 -1.27 17.80
C GLU A 81 -9.55 -0.35 17.98
N GLN A 82 -8.34 -0.91 17.91
CA GLN A 82 -7.08 -0.15 17.92
C GLN A 82 -6.96 0.85 16.77
N ALA A 83 -7.75 0.67 15.70
CA ALA A 83 -7.83 1.61 14.59
C ALA A 83 -8.99 2.61 14.72
N ASP A 84 -9.77 2.59 15.80
CA ASP A 84 -10.99 3.40 15.92
C ASP A 84 -10.76 4.91 15.81
N PHE A 85 -9.63 5.39 16.33
CA PHE A 85 -9.21 6.79 16.20
C PHE A 85 -9.02 7.24 14.74
N LEU A 86 -8.83 6.31 13.78
CA LEU A 86 -8.73 6.68 12.38
C LEU A 86 -10.00 7.36 11.85
N ASP A 87 -11.15 7.14 12.49
CA ASP A 87 -12.42 7.77 12.13
C ASP A 87 -12.46 9.29 12.40
N GLU A 88 -11.48 9.81 13.14
CA GLU A 88 -11.28 11.25 13.37
C GLU A 88 -10.59 11.96 12.20
N TYR A 89 -10.00 11.21 11.27
CA TYR A 89 -9.42 11.78 10.05
C TYR A 89 -10.49 12.01 8.99
N ASP A 90 -10.35 13.11 8.25
CA ASP A 90 -11.22 13.37 7.10
C ASP A 90 -10.92 12.38 5.96
N LEU A 91 -9.63 12.12 5.72
CA LEU A 91 -9.14 11.24 4.68
C LEU A 91 -7.98 10.37 5.17
N ILE A 92 -7.93 9.12 4.73
CA ILE A 92 -6.78 8.24 4.95
C ILE A 92 -6.29 7.65 3.63
N LEU A 93 -4.97 7.65 3.44
CA LEU A 93 -4.26 6.91 2.40
C LEU A 93 -3.74 5.63 3.04
N ARG A 94 -4.36 4.48 2.76
CA ARG A 94 -3.79 3.17 3.08
C ARG A 94 -2.81 2.80 1.99
N THR A 95 -1.56 2.51 2.35
CA THR A 95 -0.49 2.19 1.40
C THR A 95 0.50 1.15 1.96
N ASP A 96 1.33 0.61 1.08
CA ASP A 96 2.40 -0.33 1.38
C ASP A 96 3.69 0.40 1.83
N ALA A 97 4.60 -0.32 2.49
CA ALA A 97 5.82 0.27 3.05
C ALA A 97 6.85 0.65 1.97
N ASP A 98 6.81 0.01 0.81
CA ASP A 98 7.70 0.22 -0.34
C ASP A 98 7.20 1.34 -1.27
N THR A 99 6.82 2.44 -0.65
CA THR A 99 6.27 3.61 -1.32
C THR A 99 7.02 4.88 -0.96
N PHE A 100 6.80 5.92 -1.75
CA PHE A 100 7.31 7.26 -1.49
C PHE A 100 6.20 8.28 -1.69
N LEU A 101 6.23 9.33 -0.89
CA LEU A 101 5.44 10.54 -1.12
C LEU A 101 6.29 11.57 -1.82
N THR A 102 5.70 12.40 -2.68
CA THR A 102 6.39 13.54 -3.30
C THR A 102 5.75 14.87 -2.87
N PRO A 103 6.38 16.03 -3.12
CA PRO A 103 5.78 17.32 -2.80
C PRO A 103 4.39 17.54 -3.40
N ALA A 104 4.05 16.83 -4.49
CA ALA A 104 2.70 16.86 -5.07
C ALA A 104 1.61 16.36 -4.11
N TRP A 105 1.96 15.61 -3.06
CA TRP A 105 1.04 15.18 -1.99
C TRP A 105 0.33 16.36 -1.31
N ASN A 106 1.03 17.48 -1.14
CA ASN A 106 0.54 18.62 -0.38
C ASN A 106 -0.65 19.33 -1.05
N SER A 107 -0.81 19.16 -2.36
CA SER A 107 -1.94 19.68 -3.14
C SER A 107 -2.91 18.58 -3.59
N PHE A 108 -2.66 17.31 -3.24
CA PHE A 108 -3.47 16.19 -3.69
C PHE A 108 -4.55 15.80 -2.66
N TYR A 109 -5.78 16.15 -3.00
CA TYR A 109 -6.99 15.79 -2.26
C TYR A 109 -7.96 15.11 -3.24
N PRO A 110 -8.44 13.90 -2.95
CA PRO A 110 -9.26 13.15 -3.86
C PRO A 110 -10.73 13.58 -3.69
N ASP A 111 -11.37 13.97 -4.79
CA ASP A 111 -12.80 14.31 -4.80
C ASP A 111 -13.70 13.07 -4.67
N LEU A 112 -13.19 11.91 -5.10
CA LEU A 112 -13.84 10.60 -5.04
C LEU A 112 -12.94 9.61 -4.30
N TYR A 113 -13.50 8.48 -3.87
CA TYR A 113 -12.65 7.36 -3.44
C TYR A 113 -11.69 7.01 -4.58
N THR A 114 -10.39 7.08 -4.32
CA THR A 114 -9.36 6.96 -5.35
C THR A 114 -8.45 5.81 -5.00
N VAL A 115 -8.19 4.94 -5.96
CA VAL A 115 -7.26 3.82 -5.81
C VAL A 115 -6.15 3.90 -6.85
N GLY A 116 -5.00 3.31 -6.58
CA GLY A 116 -3.95 3.12 -7.58
C GLY A 116 -4.37 2.11 -8.65
N GLN A 117 -3.48 1.84 -9.60
CA GLN A 117 -3.73 0.92 -10.71
C GLN A 117 -3.10 -0.45 -10.45
N GLY A 118 -3.89 -1.51 -10.48
CA GLY A 118 -3.44 -2.91 -10.46
C GLY A 118 -3.22 -3.49 -11.87
N GLY A 119 -2.95 -4.79 -11.95
CA GLY A 119 -2.73 -5.51 -13.22
C GLY A 119 -2.86 -7.03 -13.10
N TYR A 120 -3.89 -7.50 -12.38
CA TYR A 120 -4.10 -8.92 -12.06
C TYR A 120 -5.28 -9.55 -12.81
N VAL A 121 -6.21 -8.76 -13.33
CA VAL A 121 -7.29 -9.24 -14.20
C VAL A 121 -6.80 -9.26 -15.64
N ASN A 122 -6.13 -10.35 -16.00
CA ASN A 122 -5.45 -10.50 -17.30
C ASN A 122 -6.20 -11.39 -18.32
N ASN A 123 -7.22 -12.13 -17.87
CA ASN A 123 -7.98 -13.06 -18.72
C ASN A 123 -9.44 -13.21 -18.23
N ASP A 124 -10.25 -13.95 -18.99
CA ASP A 124 -11.66 -14.17 -18.68
C ASP A 124 -11.86 -15.06 -17.44
N GLU A 125 -10.97 -16.03 -17.21
CA GLU A 125 -10.99 -16.89 -16.01
C GLU A 125 -10.99 -16.05 -14.73
N VAL A 126 -10.10 -15.05 -14.63
CA VAL A 126 -10.04 -14.16 -13.46
C VAL A 126 -11.34 -13.35 -13.33
N ARG A 127 -11.87 -12.81 -14.44
CA ARG A 127 -13.15 -12.07 -14.42
C ARG A 127 -14.32 -12.92 -13.97
N GLU A 128 -14.38 -14.17 -14.43
CA GLU A 128 -15.42 -15.12 -14.07
C GLU A 128 -15.33 -15.53 -12.61
N ASN A 129 -14.13 -15.74 -12.09
CA ASN A 129 -13.91 -16.02 -10.67
C ASN A 129 -14.30 -14.84 -9.78
N ILE A 130 -13.93 -13.60 -10.14
CA ILE A 130 -14.38 -12.40 -9.41
C ILE A 130 -15.91 -12.30 -9.42
N ARG A 131 -16.56 -12.53 -10.56
CA ARG A 131 -18.04 -12.55 -10.65
C ARG A 131 -18.65 -13.65 -9.78
N ARG A 132 -18.07 -14.86 -9.76
CA ARG A 132 -18.53 -15.97 -8.91
C ARG A 132 -18.45 -15.59 -7.43
N VAL A 133 -17.33 -15.00 -6.99
CA VAL A 133 -17.14 -14.58 -5.60
C VAL A 133 -18.10 -13.43 -5.25
N ALA A 134 -18.29 -12.46 -6.14
CA ALA A 134 -19.29 -11.41 -5.98
C ALA A 134 -20.69 -12.00 -5.74
N ASN A 135 -21.09 -12.97 -6.57
CA ASN A 135 -22.38 -13.65 -6.43
C ASN A 135 -22.48 -14.45 -5.13
N HIS A 136 -21.41 -15.12 -4.69
CA HIS A 136 -21.39 -15.87 -3.43
C HIS A 136 -21.67 -14.98 -2.21
N PHE A 137 -21.13 -13.75 -2.22
CA PHE A 137 -21.34 -12.77 -1.15
C PHE A 137 -22.53 -11.83 -1.39
N GLU A 138 -23.33 -12.04 -2.45
CA GLU A 138 -24.42 -11.15 -2.86
C GLU A 138 -23.99 -9.69 -3.08
N LEU A 139 -22.77 -9.50 -3.59
CA LEU A 139 -22.17 -8.18 -3.79
C LEU A 139 -22.50 -7.64 -5.18
N ARG A 140 -22.82 -6.35 -5.22
CA ARG A 140 -22.79 -5.56 -6.45
C ARG A 140 -21.35 -5.46 -6.97
N HIS A 141 -21.14 -5.82 -8.24
CA HIS A 141 -19.90 -5.52 -8.96
C HIS A 141 -20.20 -4.58 -10.14
N GLN A 142 -19.49 -3.44 -10.24
CA GLN A 142 -19.78 -2.39 -11.23
C GLN A 142 -19.02 -2.60 -12.55
N GLY A 143 -18.26 -3.69 -12.67
CA GLY A 143 -17.47 -4.01 -13.86
C GLY A 143 -16.13 -3.28 -13.93
N VAL A 144 -15.75 -2.59 -12.85
CA VAL A 144 -14.46 -1.90 -12.74
C VAL A 144 -13.46 -2.88 -12.12
N HIS A 145 -12.38 -3.12 -12.85
CA HIS A 145 -11.37 -4.13 -12.51
C HIS A 145 -9.97 -3.50 -12.39
N ASN A 146 -9.02 -4.26 -11.82
CA ASN A 146 -7.62 -3.87 -11.66
C ASN A 146 -7.42 -2.67 -10.74
N LEU A 147 -8.11 -2.64 -9.60
CA LEU A 147 -7.84 -1.66 -8.55
C LEU A 147 -6.48 -1.96 -7.91
N GLY A 148 -5.65 -0.94 -7.66
CA GLY A 148 -4.32 -1.04 -7.05
C GLY A 148 -4.35 -1.29 -5.54
N SER A 149 -3.17 -1.49 -4.94
CA SER A 149 -3.06 -1.76 -3.50
C SER A 149 -3.27 -0.50 -2.67
N THR A 150 -2.96 0.68 -3.20
CA THR A 150 -3.14 1.94 -2.49
C THR A 150 -4.56 2.45 -2.60
N HIS A 151 -5.16 2.82 -1.46
CA HIS A 151 -6.53 3.34 -1.37
C HIS A 151 -6.53 4.68 -0.65
N TYR A 152 -7.21 5.68 -1.20
CA TYR A 152 -7.33 7.02 -0.62
C TYR A 152 -8.78 7.48 -0.63
N GLY A 153 -9.32 7.79 0.54
CA GLY A 153 -10.68 8.29 0.65
C GLY A 153 -11.08 8.59 2.09
N LYS A 154 -12.38 8.84 2.30
CA LYS A 154 -12.94 9.12 3.62
C LYS A 154 -12.64 7.97 4.58
N ALA A 155 -12.10 8.30 5.77
CA ALA A 155 -11.60 7.31 6.72
C ALA A 155 -12.61 6.20 7.03
N LYS A 156 -13.82 6.60 7.43
CA LYS A 156 -14.93 5.69 7.75
C LYS A 156 -15.31 4.75 6.60
N LEU A 157 -15.30 5.26 5.37
CA LEU A 157 -15.63 4.46 4.19
C LEU A 157 -14.50 3.47 3.88
N LEU A 158 -13.24 3.92 3.92
CA LEU A 158 -12.08 3.07 3.67
C LEU A 158 -12.01 1.93 4.71
N ARG A 159 -12.29 2.19 5.98
CA ARG A 159 -12.35 1.13 7.00
C ARG A 159 -13.49 0.13 6.79
N LYS A 160 -14.65 0.58 6.32
CA LYS A 160 -15.74 -0.34 5.90
C LYS A 160 -15.31 -1.23 4.73
N VAL A 161 -14.63 -0.64 3.74
CA VAL A 161 -14.05 -1.38 2.60
C VAL A 161 -13.03 -2.41 3.12
N SER A 162 -12.10 -2.02 3.99
CA SER A 162 -11.12 -2.94 4.58
C SER A 162 -11.77 -4.10 5.32
N ARG A 163 -12.83 -3.84 6.10
CA ARG A 163 -13.55 -4.90 6.83
C ARG A 163 -14.15 -5.95 5.90
N LEU A 164 -14.85 -5.53 4.85
CA LEU A 164 -15.41 -6.45 3.86
C LEU A 164 -14.31 -7.18 3.08
N ALA A 165 -13.23 -6.47 2.70
CA ALA A 165 -12.10 -7.06 2.01
C ALA A 165 -11.39 -8.15 2.83
N VAL A 166 -11.29 -8.01 4.16
CA VAL A 166 -10.75 -9.06 5.04
C VAL A 166 -11.64 -10.30 5.03
N SER A 167 -12.96 -10.15 5.12
CA SER A 167 -13.89 -11.28 5.06
C SER A 167 -13.82 -12.03 3.72
N ILE A 168 -13.77 -11.29 2.61
CA ILE A 168 -13.65 -11.89 1.27
C ILE A 168 -12.29 -12.59 1.11
N ALA A 169 -11.19 -11.96 1.55
CA ALA A 169 -9.87 -12.59 1.50
C ALA A 169 -9.82 -13.90 2.30
N GLY A 170 -10.44 -13.93 3.49
CA GLY A 170 -10.57 -15.15 4.29
C GLY A 170 -11.28 -16.27 3.53
N TYR A 171 -12.39 -15.97 2.85
CA TYR A 171 -13.08 -16.94 2.00
C TYR A 171 -12.21 -17.42 0.83
N LEU A 172 -11.57 -16.50 0.10
CA LEU A 172 -10.70 -16.86 -1.03
C LEU A 172 -9.59 -17.82 -0.61
N LEU A 173 -8.92 -17.55 0.50
CA LEU A 173 -7.82 -18.38 1.00
C LEU A 173 -8.31 -19.75 1.51
N THR A 174 -9.43 -19.78 2.24
CA THR A 174 -9.96 -21.02 2.85
C THR A 174 -10.80 -21.87 1.90
N HIS A 175 -11.25 -21.32 0.77
CA HIS A 175 -12.11 -22.00 -0.19
C HIS A 175 -11.42 -22.16 -1.54
N ASP A 176 -11.20 -21.06 -2.26
CA ASP A 176 -10.68 -21.08 -3.63
C ASP A 176 -9.23 -21.56 -3.67
N PHE A 177 -8.40 -21.10 -2.72
CA PHE A 177 -6.97 -21.40 -2.68
C PHE A 177 -6.58 -22.47 -1.65
N LYS A 178 -7.57 -23.14 -1.07
CA LYS A 178 -7.37 -24.15 -0.02
C LYS A 178 -6.39 -25.25 -0.42
N ASN A 179 -6.51 -25.72 -1.67
CA ASN A 179 -5.78 -26.88 -2.17
C ASN A 179 -4.68 -26.51 -3.18
N SER A 180 -4.63 -25.25 -3.62
CA SER A 180 -3.68 -24.76 -4.61
C SER A 180 -3.61 -23.24 -4.55
N GLU A 181 -2.42 -22.68 -4.70
CA GLU A 181 -2.25 -21.24 -4.85
C GLU A 181 -2.72 -20.72 -6.21
N GLY A 182 -3.10 -21.60 -7.15
CA GLY A 182 -3.40 -21.23 -8.52
C GLY A 182 -2.15 -20.85 -9.31
N ALA A 183 -2.31 -20.09 -10.40
CA ALA A 183 -1.20 -19.75 -11.29
C ALA A 183 -1.28 -18.32 -11.81
N TRP A 184 -0.17 -17.58 -11.72
CA TRP A 184 -0.03 -16.28 -12.37
C TRP A 184 0.27 -16.45 -13.87
N PRO A 185 -0.31 -15.64 -14.79
CA PRO A 185 -1.18 -14.47 -14.58
C PRO A 185 -2.70 -14.74 -14.54
N GLY A 186 -3.13 -15.95 -14.16
CA GLY A 186 -4.54 -16.33 -13.96
C GLY A 186 -5.02 -16.18 -12.50
N TRP A 187 -5.97 -17.01 -12.09
CA TRP A 187 -6.48 -17.02 -10.71
C TRP A 187 -5.39 -17.47 -9.74
N TYR A 188 -4.83 -16.54 -8.97
CA TYR A 188 -3.63 -16.74 -8.17
C TYR A 188 -3.74 -16.13 -6.78
N ALA A 189 -3.40 -16.90 -5.75
CA ALA A 189 -3.51 -16.54 -4.35
C ALA A 189 -2.63 -15.34 -3.96
N GLY A 190 -1.51 -15.12 -4.65
CA GLY A 190 -0.59 -14.02 -4.33
C GLY A 190 -1.21 -12.62 -4.41
N VAL A 191 -2.30 -12.46 -5.17
CA VAL A 191 -3.01 -11.18 -5.33
C VAL A 191 -4.39 -11.18 -4.64
N THR A 192 -4.60 -12.04 -3.65
CA THR A 192 -5.87 -12.17 -2.90
C THR A 192 -6.41 -10.83 -2.38
N THR A 193 -5.56 -9.99 -1.79
CA THR A 193 -6.01 -8.68 -1.29
C THR A 193 -6.43 -7.72 -2.38
N MET A 194 -5.92 -7.90 -3.61
CA MET A 194 -6.36 -7.11 -4.75
C MET A 194 -7.78 -7.51 -5.15
N TYR A 195 -8.06 -8.82 -5.28
CA TYR A 195 -9.41 -9.32 -5.55
C TYR A 195 -10.41 -8.87 -4.48
N SER A 196 -10.05 -9.02 -3.21
CA SER A 196 -10.96 -8.74 -2.12
C SER A 196 -11.25 -7.24 -1.96
N CYS A 197 -10.24 -6.38 -2.15
CA CYS A 197 -10.43 -4.94 -2.20
C CYS A 197 -11.26 -4.49 -3.41
N GLU A 198 -11.05 -5.09 -4.59
CA GLU A 198 -11.87 -4.81 -5.78
C GLU A 198 -13.35 -5.10 -5.55
N LEU A 199 -13.66 -6.29 -5.01
CA LEU A 199 -15.02 -6.69 -4.69
C LEU A 199 -15.64 -5.76 -3.65
N ALA A 200 -14.90 -5.42 -2.59
CA ALA A 200 -15.40 -4.55 -1.53
C ALA A 200 -15.66 -3.12 -2.01
N VAL A 201 -14.76 -2.55 -2.82
CA VAL A 201 -14.93 -1.19 -3.37
C VAL A 201 -16.10 -1.15 -4.35
N ASN A 202 -16.16 -2.08 -5.31
CA ASN A 202 -17.26 -2.14 -6.26
C ASN A 202 -18.63 -2.25 -5.58
N HIS A 203 -18.70 -2.92 -4.42
CA HIS A 203 -19.93 -3.05 -3.66
C HIS A 203 -20.29 -1.76 -2.89
N LEU A 204 -19.36 -1.28 -2.05
CA LEU A 204 -19.63 -0.27 -1.01
C LEU A 204 -19.47 1.18 -1.49
N VAL A 205 -18.82 1.39 -2.63
CA VAL A 205 -18.49 2.74 -3.12
C VAL A 205 -19.23 2.98 -4.44
N ASP A 206 -20.16 3.92 -4.45
CA ASP A 206 -20.94 4.24 -5.64
C ASP A 206 -20.07 4.84 -6.74
N ASP A 207 -19.26 5.85 -6.41
CA ASP A 207 -18.37 6.52 -7.35
C ASP A 207 -16.92 6.47 -6.86
N PHE A 208 -16.06 5.83 -7.64
CA PHE A 208 -14.62 5.78 -7.40
C PHE A 208 -13.83 5.85 -8.70
N LYS A 209 -12.56 6.21 -8.60
CA LYS A 209 -11.65 6.24 -9.74
C LYS A 209 -10.38 5.45 -9.49
N ILE A 210 -9.89 4.83 -10.56
CA ILE A 210 -8.55 4.27 -10.62
C ILE A 210 -7.64 5.36 -11.20
N ASP A 211 -6.67 5.84 -10.43
CA ASP A 211 -5.79 6.93 -10.82
C ASP A 211 -4.32 6.50 -10.67
N GLY A 212 -3.89 5.61 -11.57
CA GLY A 212 -2.51 5.10 -11.63
C GLY A 212 -1.45 6.17 -11.91
N ARG A 213 -1.85 7.40 -12.28
CA ARG A 213 -0.95 8.55 -12.40
C ARG A 213 -0.71 9.23 -11.06
N LYS A 214 -1.68 9.17 -10.13
CA LYS A 214 -1.57 9.79 -8.82
C LYS A 214 -1.15 8.81 -7.72
N LEU A 215 -1.70 7.60 -7.75
CA LEU A 215 -1.46 6.54 -6.79
C LEU A 215 -0.80 5.34 -7.48
N ASP A 216 0.07 4.65 -6.75
CA ASP A 216 0.90 3.54 -7.26
C ASP A 216 1.75 3.86 -8.50
N TYR A 217 2.21 5.11 -8.68
CA TYR A 217 3.05 5.47 -9.82
C TYR A 217 4.42 4.77 -9.74
N GLY A 218 4.97 4.31 -10.87
CA GLY A 218 6.14 3.43 -10.86
C GLY A 218 7.46 4.13 -10.49
N SER A 219 8.18 3.60 -9.49
CA SER A 219 9.47 4.14 -9.00
C SER A 219 10.62 4.13 -10.01
N ALA A 220 10.49 3.41 -11.12
CA ALA A 220 11.50 3.36 -12.18
C ALA A 220 11.28 4.37 -13.31
N SER A 221 10.24 5.20 -13.20
CA SER A 221 9.95 6.24 -14.19
C SER A 221 10.97 7.38 -14.15
N ASP A 222 11.23 7.99 -15.29
CA ASP A 222 11.99 9.24 -15.44
C ASP A 222 11.10 10.49 -15.52
N ASP A 223 9.78 10.32 -15.33
CA ASP A 223 8.82 11.43 -15.30
C ASP A 223 9.06 12.39 -14.11
N PRO A 224 8.59 13.65 -14.23
CA PRO A 224 8.67 14.63 -13.14
C PRO A 224 7.82 14.25 -11.92
N ILE A 225 8.36 14.41 -10.71
CA ILE A 225 7.65 14.12 -9.45
C ILE A 225 6.43 15.02 -9.20
N THR A 226 6.33 16.16 -9.90
CA THR A 226 5.30 17.20 -9.68
C THR A 226 3.88 16.71 -9.92
N ASN A 227 3.71 15.59 -10.64
CA ASN A 227 2.40 15.03 -10.95
C ASN A 227 2.05 13.78 -10.14
N HIS A 228 3.00 13.21 -9.40
CA HIS A 228 2.91 11.87 -8.82
C HIS A 228 3.03 11.94 -7.29
N PRO A 229 1.94 12.26 -6.56
CA PRO A 229 1.97 12.42 -5.10
C PRO A 229 2.38 11.14 -4.37
N HIS A 230 2.16 9.97 -4.97
CA HIS A 230 2.45 8.68 -4.39
C HIS A 230 3.09 7.74 -5.42
N ILE A 231 4.29 7.26 -5.10
CA ILE A 231 5.11 6.37 -5.92
C ILE A 231 5.18 5.00 -5.23
N HIS A 232 5.08 3.92 -5.99
CA HIS A 232 5.18 2.54 -5.50
C HIS A 232 6.31 1.77 -6.20
N CYS A 233 7.00 0.94 -5.44
CA CYS A 233 8.12 0.13 -5.92
C CYS A 233 7.66 -1.20 -6.50
N TRP A 234 7.08 -1.14 -7.69
CA TRP A 234 6.75 -2.32 -8.49
C TRP A 234 7.99 -3.19 -8.74
N HIS A 235 7.77 -4.48 -9.02
CA HIS A 235 8.87 -5.39 -9.30
C HIS A 235 9.56 -5.02 -10.62
N THR A 236 10.82 -4.60 -10.52
CA THR A 236 11.63 -4.19 -11.67
C THR A 236 13.12 -4.31 -11.32
N ASN A 237 13.98 -4.35 -12.34
CA ASN A 237 15.42 -4.18 -12.19
C ASN A 237 15.90 -2.79 -12.60
N ASN A 238 15.01 -1.96 -13.16
CA ASN A 238 15.33 -0.59 -13.51
C ASN A 238 15.43 0.27 -12.25
N MET A 239 16.30 1.29 -12.28
CA MET A 239 16.42 2.25 -11.18
C MET A 239 15.17 3.14 -11.15
N PHE A 240 14.49 3.34 -10.00
CA PHE A 240 14.75 2.77 -8.68
C PHE A 240 14.03 1.43 -8.45
N SER A 241 14.79 0.41 -8.04
CA SER A 241 14.28 -0.92 -7.66
C SER A 241 14.52 -1.20 -6.18
N LYS A 242 13.45 -1.57 -5.45
CA LYS A 242 13.55 -1.97 -4.03
C LYS A 242 14.47 -3.16 -3.81
N PHE A 243 14.46 -4.13 -4.73
CA PHE A 243 15.31 -5.32 -4.62
C PHE A 243 16.79 -4.99 -4.76
N GLN A 244 17.13 -4.10 -5.69
CA GLN A 244 18.51 -3.63 -5.87
C GLN A 244 18.98 -2.81 -4.65
N PHE A 245 18.10 -1.97 -4.11
CA PHE A 245 18.38 -1.19 -2.89
C PHE A 245 18.59 -2.08 -1.64
N GLU A 246 17.74 -3.08 -1.44
CA GLU A 246 17.83 -4.03 -0.31
C GLU A 246 19.08 -4.91 -0.37
N ALA A 247 19.53 -5.22 -1.59
CA ALA A 247 20.78 -5.92 -1.87
C ALA A 247 22.04 -5.07 -1.67
N GLY A 248 21.89 -3.74 -1.50
CA GLY A 248 23.02 -2.82 -1.34
C GLY A 248 23.66 -2.38 -2.66
N ASN A 249 23.06 -2.68 -3.81
CA ASN A 249 23.63 -2.37 -5.13
C ASN A 249 23.63 -0.86 -5.47
N TYR A 250 23.08 -0.03 -4.59
CA TYR A 250 23.09 1.42 -4.70
C TYR A 250 24.00 2.10 -3.66
N ASP A 251 24.64 1.35 -2.75
CA ASP A 251 25.31 1.93 -1.57
C ASP A 251 26.52 2.81 -1.92
N ASP A 252 27.17 2.57 -3.07
CA ASP A 252 28.31 3.36 -3.56
C ASP A 252 27.89 4.51 -4.50
N LEU A 253 26.59 4.70 -4.77
CA LEU A 253 26.12 5.77 -5.64
C LEU A 253 26.12 7.12 -4.91
N SER A 254 26.72 8.13 -5.53
CA SER A 254 26.68 9.51 -5.02
C SER A 254 25.29 10.13 -5.20
N ILE A 255 24.77 10.73 -4.14
CA ILE A 255 23.50 11.48 -4.16
C ILE A 255 23.66 12.92 -4.67
N GLU A 256 24.88 13.44 -4.84
CA GLU A 256 25.14 14.87 -5.12
C GLU A 256 24.64 15.33 -6.49
N ASN A 257 24.67 14.43 -7.49
CA ASN A 257 24.32 14.75 -8.88
C ASN A 257 22.97 14.16 -9.32
N LEU A 258 22.13 13.70 -8.38
CA LEU A 258 20.81 13.19 -8.70
C LEU A 258 19.87 14.35 -9.06
N ASP A 259 19.25 14.25 -10.23
CA ASP A 259 18.13 15.12 -10.62
C ASP A 259 16.87 14.67 -9.87
N ILE A 260 16.70 15.16 -8.64
CA ILE A 260 15.62 14.77 -7.74
C ILE A 260 14.24 15.25 -8.18
N ASP A 261 14.13 15.99 -9.29
CA ASP A 261 12.83 16.32 -9.88
C ASP A 261 12.27 15.15 -10.70
N LYS A 262 13.08 14.10 -10.97
CA LYS A 262 12.66 12.86 -11.63
C LYS A 262 12.35 11.75 -10.63
N VAL A 263 11.32 10.97 -10.90
CA VAL A 263 10.80 9.91 -10.01
C VAL A 263 11.89 8.92 -9.56
N ASN A 264 12.64 8.32 -10.47
CA ASN A 264 13.66 7.34 -10.11
C ASN A 264 14.80 7.89 -9.25
N ASN A 265 15.33 9.07 -9.61
CA ASN A 265 16.37 9.77 -8.86
C ASN A 265 15.86 10.25 -7.51
N TYR A 266 14.62 10.73 -7.44
CA TYR A 266 13.95 11.10 -6.18
C TYR A 266 13.87 9.90 -5.23
N CYS A 267 13.39 8.76 -5.72
CA CYS A 267 13.30 7.53 -4.93
C CYS A 267 14.68 7.08 -4.44
N LEU A 268 15.69 7.07 -5.32
CA LEU A 268 17.06 6.73 -4.96
C LEU A 268 17.62 7.67 -3.89
N TYR A 269 17.45 8.98 -4.07
CA TYR A 269 17.89 10.00 -3.12
C TYR A 269 17.25 9.80 -1.74
N MET A 270 15.92 9.60 -1.68
CA MET A 270 15.22 9.37 -0.41
C MET A 270 15.67 8.07 0.26
N ALA A 271 15.85 7.00 -0.52
CA ALA A 271 16.28 5.71 -0.03
C ALA A 271 17.71 5.76 0.56
N LEU A 272 18.69 6.32 -0.15
CA LEU A 272 20.06 6.45 0.35
C LEU A 272 20.15 7.37 1.57
N LYS A 273 19.47 8.52 1.53
CA LYS A 273 19.43 9.46 2.67
C LYS A 273 18.81 8.84 3.92
N SER A 274 17.92 7.86 3.75
CA SER A 274 17.32 7.13 4.87
C SER A 274 18.33 6.20 5.58
N LYS A 275 19.34 5.68 4.87
CA LYS A 275 20.43 4.88 5.44
C LYS A 275 21.43 5.73 6.21
N ASP A 276 21.85 6.88 5.67
CA ASP A 276 22.86 7.76 6.28
C ASP A 276 22.51 8.21 7.71
N LYS A 277 21.22 8.47 7.95
CA LYS A 277 20.73 8.86 9.28
C LYS A 277 20.87 7.76 10.34
N ASN A 278 20.98 6.50 9.94
CA ASN A 278 21.17 5.37 10.86
C ASN A 278 22.64 5.06 11.16
N HIS A 279 23.59 5.69 10.46
CA HIS A 279 25.01 5.67 10.84
C HIS A 279 25.38 6.80 11.81
N SER A 280 24.40 7.62 12.22
CA SER A 280 24.55 8.77 13.11
C SER A 280 23.87 8.59 14.48
N LEU A 281 23.45 7.36 14.82
CA LEU A 281 22.83 7.00 16.09
C LEU A 281 23.66 5.95 16.83
#